data_AF-A0A919NFC9-F1
#
_entry.id   AF-A0A919NFC9-F1
#
_cell.length_a   1.000
_cell.length_b   1.000
_cell.length_c   1.000
_cell.angle_alpha   90.00
_cell.angle_beta   90.00
_cell.angle_gamma   90.00
#
_symmetry.space_group_name_H-M   'P 1'
#
loop_
_entity.id
_entity.type
_entity.pdbx_description
1 polymer ?
#
loop_
_entity_poly.entity_id
_entity_poly.type
_entity_poly.pdbx_seq_one_letter_code
_entity_poly.pdbx_strand_id
1 'polypeptide(L)' 'MEPAAHYRIGEDGMVEETGHAAVDAVLSSLANAARLAPGEQIAEFEAAHQVLQETLASIDR' A
#
# COMPACT_ATOMS: atom_id res chain seq x y z
N MET A 1 5.85 -14.62 23.00
CA MET A 1 5.09 -15.09 21.83
C MET A 1 5.05 -13.89 20.90
N GLU A 2 5.96 -13.85 19.92
CA GLU A 2 5.96 -12.75 18.96
C GLU A 2 4.65 -12.79 18.18
N PRO A 3 3.96 -11.66 17.94
CA PRO A 3 2.77 -11.67 17.11
C PRO A 3 3.20 -12.17 15.72
N ALA A 4 2.59 -13.28 15.27
CA ALA A 4 2.80 -13.77 13.91
C ALA A 4 2.50 -12.62 12.94
N ALA A 5 3.38 -12.32 12.00
CA ALA A 5 3.14 -11.27 11.02
C ALA A 5 1.80 -11.56 10.29
N HIS A 6 0.79 -10.72 10.53
CA HIS A 6 -0.56 -10.86 9.97
C HIS A 6 -0.62 -10.23 8.57
N TYR A 7 0.29 -10.63 7.67
CA TYR A 7 0.14 -10.21 6.28
C TYR A 7 -0.79 -11.19 5.55
N ARG A 8 -1.69 -10.64 4.73
CA ARG A 8 -2.61 -11.40 3.90
C ARG A 8 -2.16 -11.31 2.45
N ILE A 9 -2.08 -12.47 1.81
CA ILE A 9 -1.76 -12.59 0.38
C ILE A 9 -3.06 -12.76 -0.40
N GLY A 10 -3.18 -12.03 -1.51
CA GLY A 10 -4.27 -12.11 -2.46
C GLY A 10 -4.18 -13.33 -3.39
N GLU A 11 -5.22 -13.53 -4.19
CA GLU A 11 -5.28 -14.64 -5.16
C GLU A 11 -4.20 -14.53 -6.26
N ASP A 12 -3.70 -13.31 -6.49
CA ASP A 12 -2.62 -12.98 -7.42
C ASP A 12 -1.21 -13.17 -6.82
N GLY A 13 -1.12 -13.60 -5.56
CA GLY A 13 0.15 -13.79 -4.84
C GLY A 13 0.76 -12.49 -4.32
N MET A 14 0.07 -11.34 -4.43
CA MET A 14 0.54 -10.06 -3.88
C MET A 14 0.05 -9.84 -2.45
N VAL A 15 0.76 -9.02 -1.69
CA VAL A 15 0.35 -8.64 -0.33
C VAL A 15 -0.83 -7.67 -0.41
N GLU A 16 -1.98 -8.05 0.15
CA GLU A 16 -3.16 -7.19 0.22
C GLU A 16 -3.26 -6.46 1.56
N GLU A 17 -2.78 -7.07 2.64
CA GLU A 17 -2.72 -6.47 3.97
C GLU A 17 -1.39 -6.85 4.62
N THR A 18 -0.82 -5.92 5.37
CA THR A 18 0.44 -6.05 6.10
C THR A 18 0.23 -6.10 7.61
N GLY A 19 -0.98 -5.77 8.08
CA GLY A 19 -1.29 -5.56 9.49
C GLY A 19 -0.82 -4.21 10.02
N HIS A 20 -0.24 -3.36 9.16
CA HIS A 20 0.15 -2.00 9.49
C HIS A 20 -0.81 -1.01 8.85
N ALA A 21 -1.71 -0.43 9.64
CA ALA A 21 -2.82 0.39 9.16
C ALA A 21 -2.40 1.50 8.16
N ALA A 22 -1.25 2.16 8.39
CA ALA A 22 -0.77 3.20 7.47
C ALA A 22 -0.29 2.62 6.13
N VAL A 23 0.32 1.43 6.13
CA VAL A 23 0.79 0.76 4.90
C VAL A 23 -0.41 0.20 4.14
N ASP A 24 -1.38 -0.39 4.86
CA ASP A 24 -2.62 -0.93 4.28
C ASP A 24 -3.46 0.16 3.60
N ALA A 25 -3.49 1.38 4.16
CA ALA A 25 -4.14 2.53 3.54
C ALA A 25 -3.49 2.91 2.20
N VAL A 26 -2.17 2.82 2.09
CA VAL A 26 -1.46 3.07 0.82
C VAL A 26 -1.73 1.95 -0.19
N LEU A 27 -1.72 0.69 0.22
CA LEU A 27 -2.07 -0.44 -0.66
C LEU A 27 -3.48 -0.28 -1.25
N SER A 28 -4.43 0.15 -0.42
CA SER A 28 -5.79 0.48 -0.87
C SER A 28 -5.80 1.65 -1.87
N SER A 29 -5.00 2.69 -1.64
CA SER A 29 -4.84 3.81 -2.58
C SER A 29 -4.31 3.34 -3.94
N LEU A 30 -3.29 2.49 -3.97
CA LEU A 30 -2.74 1.90 -5.20
C LEU A 30 -3.78 1.06 -5.95
N ALA A 31 -4.58 0.27 -5.23
CA ALA A 31 -5.68 -0.50 -5.80
C ALA A 31 -6.82 0.39 -6.34
N ASN A 32 -7.02 1.57 -5.76
CA ASN A 32 -7.95 2.56 -6.29
C ASN A 32 -7.40 3.23 -7.55
N ALA A 33 -6.13 3.64 -7.54
CA ALA A 33 -5.44 4.26 -8.67
C ALA A 33 -5.46 3.34 -9.91
N ALA A 34 -5.21 2.05 -9.73
CA ALA A 34 -5.24 1.05 -10.80
C ALA A 34 -6.59 0.96 -11.52
N ARG A 35 -7.69 1.42 -10.90
CA ARG A 35 -9.05 1.41 -11.47
C ARG A 35 -9.40 2.68 -12.23
N LEU A 36 -8.54 3.70 -12.23
CA LEU A 36 -8.76 4.96 -12.92
C LEU A 36 -8.48 4.87 -14.42
N ALA A 37 -8.90 5.89 -15.16
CA ALA A 37 -8.56 5.99 -16.58
C ALA A 37 -7.02 6.12 -16.74
N PRO A 38 -6.42 5.58 -17.82
CA PRO A 38 -4.96 5.57 -17.98
C PRO A 38 -4.28 6.94 -17.87
N GLY A 39 -4.97 8.02 -18.25
CA GLY A 39 -4.45 9.39 -18.13
C GLY A 39 -4.36 9.91 -16.70
N GLU A 40 -5.10 9.32 -15.77
CA GLU A 40 -5.17 9.72 -14.35
C GLU A 40 -4.34 8.80 -13.44
N GLN A 41 -4.04 7.57 -13.92
CA GLN A 41 -3.30 6.57 -13.15
C GLN A 41 -1.93 7.08 -12.67
N ILE A 42 -1.16 7.76 -13.52
CA ILE A 42 0.21 8.18 -13.20
C ILE A 42 0.23 9.11 -11.99
N ALA A 43 -0.61 10.14 -11.99
CA ALA A 43 -0.65 11.13 -10.91
C ALA A 43 -1.00 10.49 -9.56
N GLU A 44 -1.97 9.56 -9.55
CA GLU A 44 -2.40 8.88 -8.34
C GLU A 44 -1.38 7.85 -7.86
N PHE A 45 -0.69 7.15 -8.77
CA PHE A 45 0.42 6.27 -8.42
C PHE A 45 1.59 7.05 -7.83
N GLU A 46 1.94 8.20 -8.38
CA GLU A 46 2.99 9.07 -7.84
C GLU A 46 2.62 9.58 -6.43
N ALA A 47 1.38 10.04 -6.24
CA ALA A 47 0.89 10.47 -4.94
C ALA A 47 0.92 9.34 -3.90
N ALA A 48 0.39 8.16 -4.25
CA ALA A 48 0.41 6.99 -3.36
C ALA A 48 1.84 6.54 -3.04
N HIS A 49 2.77 6.61 -4.01
CA HIS A 49 4.18 6.28 -3.80
C HIS A 49 4.86 7.27 -2.86
N GLN A 50 4.61 8.58 -2.98
CA GLN A 50 5.15 9.56 -2.04
C GLN A 50 4.67 9.30 -0.61
N VAL A 51 3.37 9.05 -0.42
CA VAL A 51 2.80 8.72 0.90
C VAL A 51 3.41 7.43 1.45
N LEU A 52 3.67 6.42 0.60
CA LEU A 52 4.36 5.20 1.00
C LEU A 52 5.75 5.50 1.56
N GLN A 53 6.54 6.28 0.83
CA GLN A 53 7.90 6.64 1.23
C GLN A 53 7.91 7.38 2.58
N GLU A 54 7.01 8.34 2.76
CA GLU A 54 6.86 9.08 4.02
C GLU A 54 6.45 8.14 5.17
N THR A 55 5.50 7.24 4.92
CA THR A 55 5.02 6.26 5.90
C THR A 55 6.16 5.32 6.33
N LEU A 56 6.91 4.77 5.38
CA LEU A 56 8.02 3.86 5.67
C LEU A 56 9.15 4.57 6.41
N ALA A 57 9.51 5.79 6.01
CA ALA A 57 10.50 6.60 6.70
C ALA A 57 10.08 6.94 8.14
N SER A 58 8.77 7.08 8.41
CA SER A 58 8.26 7.28 9.76
C SER A 58 8.30 6.02 10.62
N ILE A 59 8.20 4.82 10.04
CA ILE A 59 8.25 3.55 10.76
C ILE A 59 9.69 3.18 11.14
N ASP A 60 10.66 3.53 10.29
CA ASP A 60 12.08 3.25 10.51
C ASP A 60 12.70 4.06 11.67
N ARG A 61 12.06 5.18 12.07
CA ARG A 61 12.50 6.06 13.14
C ARG A 61 12.10 5.57 14.53
#